data_AF-A0A377XQH8-F1
#
_entry.id   AF-A0A377XQH8-F1
#
_cell.length_a   1.000
_cell.length_b   1.000
_cell.length_c   1.000
_cell.angle_alpha   90.00
_cell.angle_beta   90.00
_cell.angle_gamma   90.00
#
_symmetry.space_group_name_H-M   'P 1'
#
loop_
_entity.id
_entity.type
_entity.pdbx_description
1 polymer ?
#
loop_
_entity_poly.entity_id
_entity_poly.type
_entity_poly.pdbx_seq_one_letter_code
_entity_poly.pdbx_strand_id
1 'polypeptide(L)'
;MQPSAVGGGFNLIPIAAAGNFSVGLLLFIFIARVVTTLICFSSGAPGGIFAPMLALGTLLGTAFGMAAIPLFPAYHLDAGTFAIAGMGALLAASVRAPLTGIVLVLEMTDNYQLILPMIITCLGATLLGAIPRR
;
A
#
# COMPACT_ATOMS: atom_id res chain seq x y z
N MET A 1 14.58 -0.67 -17.28
CA MET A 1 14.32 -1.02 -15.87
C MET A 1 14.54 0.25 -15.04
N GLN A 2 13.48 0.90 -14.57
CA GLN A 2 13.64 2.03 -13.64
C GLN A 2 13.92 1.47 -12.22
N PRO A 3 14.77 2.13 -11.41
CA PRO A 3 15.08 1.65 -10.06
C PRO A 3 13.83 1.61 -9.19
N SER A 4 13.62 0.53 -8.43
CA SER A 4 12.47 0.35 -7.54
C SER A 4 12.33 1.44 -6.46
N ALA A 5 13.42 2.15 -6.17
CA ALA A 5 13.46 3.22 -5.18
C ALA A 5 12.97 4.59 -5.70
N VAL A 6 12.80 4.77 -7.02
CA VAL A 6 12.57 6.08 -7.66
C VAL A 6 11.26 6.10 -8.46
N GLY A 7 10.73 7.29 -8.76
CA GLY A 7 9.53 7.48 -9.59
C GLY A 7 8.21 7.26 -8.85
N GLY A 8 7.07 7.30 -9.57
CA GLY A 8 5.72 7.22 -8.98
C GLY A 8 5.35 5.87 -8.37
N GLY A 9 6.00 4.78 -8.80
CA GLY A 9 5.85 3.45 -8.20
C GLY A 9 4.76 2.55 -8.81
N PHE A 10 4.02 3.01 -9.83
CA PHE A 10 3.00 2.20 -10.51
C PHE A 10 3.53 0.90 -11.11
N ASN A 11 4.76 0.92 -11.65
CA ASN A 11 5.39 -0.29 -12.19
C ASN A 11 5.71 -1.33 -11.11
N LEU A 12 5.82 -0.93 -9.84
CA LEU A 12 6.15 -1.82 -8.72
C LEU A 12 4.91 -2.51 -8.15
N ILE A 13 3.74 -1.87 -8.26
CA ILE A 13 2.47 -2.37 -7.70
C ILE A 13 2.14 -3.79 -8.19
N PRO A 14 2.08 -4.08 -9.51
CA PRO A 14 1.73 -5.42 -9.99
C PRO A 14 2.81 -6.47 -9.65
N ILE A 15 4.08 -6.07 -9.63
CA ILE A 15 5.21 -6.97 -9.33
C ILE A 15 5.18 -7.35 -7.84
N ALA A 16 4.91 -6.38 -6.97
CA ALA A 16 4.74 -6.61 -5.53
C ALA A 16 3.49 -7.43 -5.24
N ALA A 17 2.35 -7.08 -5.84
CA ALA A 17 1.09 -7.81 -5.65
C ALA A 17 1.19 -9.29 -6.09
N ALA A 18 2.03 -9.59 -7.08
CA ALA A 18 2.29 -10.98 -7.51
C ALA A 18 3.19 -11.78 -6.54
N GLY A 19 3.66 -11.20 -5.43
CA GLY A 19 4.41 -11.93 -4.39
C GLY A 19 5.84 -12.34 -4.78
N ASN A 20 6.38 -11.79 -5.87
CA ASN A 20 7.72 -12.16 -6.39
C ASN A 20 8.90 -11.64 -5.56
N PHE A 21 8.64 -10.90 -4.48
CA PHE A 21 9.67 -10.32 -3.62
C PHE A 21 9.69 -10.97 -2.25
N SER A 22 10.89 -11.14 -1.69
CA SER A 22 11.04 -11.53 -0.29
C SER A 22 10.58 -10.42 0.64
N VAL A 23 10.10 -10.78 1.84
CA VAL A 23 9.65 -9.82 2.86
C VAL A 23 10.75 -8.79 3.19
N GLY A 24 12.01 -9.23 3.31
CA GLY A 24 13.14 -8.34 3.57
C GLY A 24 13.36 -7.32 2.46
N LEU A 25 13.21 -7.72 1.20
CA LEU A 25 13.34 -6.81 0.06
C LEU A 25 12.17 -5.83 -0.02
N LEU A 26 10.94 -6.28 0.26
CA LEU A 26 9.76 -5.40 0.32
C LEU A 26 9.93 -4.30 1.38
N LEU A 27 10.39 -4.66 2.58
CA LEU A 27 10.65 -3.68 3.65
C LEU A 27 11.80 -2.73 3.30
N PHE A 28 12.86 -3.22 2.64
CA PHE A 28 13.94 -2.38 2.16
C PHE A 28 13.44 -1.34 1.14
N ILE A 29 12.67 -1.76 0.14
CA ILE A 29 12.09 -0.87 -0.86
C ILE A 29 11.12 0.11 -0.20
N PHE A 30 10.31 -0.34 0.76
CA PHE A 30 9.40 0.51 1.51
C PHE A 30 10.14 1.64 2.22
N ILE A 31 11.17 1.33 3.01
CA ILE A 31 11.97 2.35 3.72
C ILE A 31 12.64 3.30 2.73
N ALA A 32 13.28 2.77 1.67
CA ALA A 32 13.93 3.59 0.66
C ALA A 32 12.93 4.56 0.00
N ARG A 33 11.72 4.09 -0.34
CA ARG A 33 10.69 4.92 -0.95
C ARG A 33 10.07 5.93 0.02
N VAL A 34 9.93 5.61 1.30
CA VAL A 34 9.50 6.60 2.31
C VAL A 34 10.50 7.77 2.33
N VAL A 35 11.79 7.46 2.39
CA VAL A 35 12.86 8.49 2.40
C VAL A 35 12.83 9.33 1.12
N THR A 36 12.81 8.70 -0.06
CA THR A 36 12.79 9.45 -1.33
C THR A 36 11.52 10.27 -1.51
N THR A 37 10.35 9.73 -1.13
CA THR A 37 9.07 10.45 -1.20
C THR A 37 9.07 11.66 -0.27
N LEU A 38 9.59 11.53 0.94
CA LEU A 38 9.73 12.64 1.89
C LEU A 38 10.64 13.73 1.34
N ILE A 39 11.84 13.37 0.85
CA ILE A 39 12.80 14.34 0.29
C ILE A 39 12.20 15.08 -0.91
N CYS A 40 11.58 14.36 -1.85
CA CYS A 40 10.98 14.96 -3.03
C CYS A 40 9.82 15.90 -2.67
N PHE A 41 8.95 15.47 -1.75
CA PHE A 41 7.80 16.27 -1.36
C PHE A 41 8.20 17.49 -0.52
N SER A 42 9.16 17.35 0.40
CA SER A 42 9.66 18.45 1.21
C SER A 42 10.48 19.47 0.41
N SER A 43 11.05 19.06 -0.73
CA SER A 43 11.80 19.96 -1.62
C SER A 43 10.93 20.98 -2.35
N GLY A 44 9.59 20.88 -2.28
CA GLY A 44 8.68 21.78 -2.98
C GLY A 44 8.65 21.59 -4.50
N ALA A 45 9.16 20.46 -5.01
CA ALA A 45 9.06 20.13 -6.42
C ALA A 45 7.58 19.97 -6.82
N PRO A 46 7.15 20.49 -8.00
CA PRO A 46 5.78 20.34 -8.46
C PRO A 46 5.45 18.86 -8.71
N GLY A 47 4.62 18.26 -7.87
CA GLY A 47 4.24 16.86 -7.96
C GLY A 47 3.25 16.42 -6.86
N GLY A 48 2.46 15.39 -7.15
CA GLY A 48 1.49 14.82 -6.21
C GLY A 48 2.06 13.66 -5.39
N ILE A 49 1.58 13.51 -4.15
CA ILE A 49 1.96 12.42 -3.22
C ILE A 49 1.10 11.16 -3.32
N PHE A 50 0.00 11.23 -4.08
CA PHE A 50 -0.97 10.14 -4.19
C PHE A 50 -0.37 8.85 -4.75
N ALA A 51 0.30 8.91 -5.90
CA ALA A 51 0.89 7.72 -6.52
C ALA A 51 1.96 7.04 -5.65
N PRO A 52 2.93 7.77 -5.05
CA PRO A 52 3.86 7.20 -4.08
C PRO A 52 3.18 6.54 -2.89
N MET A 53 2.09 7.13 -2.36
CA MET A 53 1.33 6.54 -1.25
C MET A 53 0.70 5.19 -1.61
N LEU A 54 0.11 5.07 -2.80
CA LEU A 54 -0.46 3.81 -3.26
C LEU A 54 0.62 2.73 -3.33
N ALA A 55 1.78 3.04 -3.94
CA ALA A 55 2.89 2.10 -4.03
C ALA A 55 3.44 1.68 -2.64
N LEU A 56 3.56 2.63 -1.71
CA LEU A 56 3.97 2.34 -0.33
C LEU A 56 2.95 1.44 0.40
N GLY A 57 1.66 1.70 0.22
CA GLY A 57 0.57 0.87 0.75
C GLY A 57 0.60 -0.55 0.20
N THR A 58 0.82 -0.71 -1.12
CA THR A 58 0.96 -2.02 -1.75
C THR A 58 2.15 -2.80 -1.20
N LEU A 59 3.31 -2.16 -1.03
CA LEU A 59 4.51 -2.81 -0.49
C LEU A 59 4.29 -3.31 0.94
N LEU A 60 3.70 -2.48 1.81
CA LEU A 60 3.37 -2.86 3.19
C LEU A 60 2.32 -3.99 3.23
N GLY A 61 1.27 -3.86 2.42
CA GLY A 61 0.21 -4.88 2.33
C GLY A 61 0.74 -6.22 1.85
N THR A 62 1.60 -6.21 0.83
CA THR A 62 2.27 -7.43 0.33
C THR A 62 3.16 -8.03 1.41
N ALA A 63 3.97 -7.22 2.09
CA ALA A 63 4.85 -7.71 3.16
C ALA A 63 4.05 -8.37 4.30
N PHE A 64 2.91 -7.77 4.67
CA PHE A 64 1.98 -8.34 5.63
C PHE A 64 1.38 -9.67 5.14
N GLY A 65 0.87 -9.71 3.90
CA GLY A 65 0.31 -10.93 3.31
C GLY A 65 1.34 -12.07 3.26
N MET A 66 2.56 -11.78 2.83
CA MET A 66 3.66 -12.75 2.80
C MET A 66 4.02 -13.30 4.19
N ALA A 67 3.94 -12.47 5.24
CA ALA A 67 4.15 -12.91 6.61
C ALA A 67 2.94 -13.70 7.17
N ALA A 68 1.72 -13.40 6.72
CA ALA A 68 0.49 -14.05 7.16
C ALA A 68 0.31 -15.46 6.58
N ILE A 69 0.72 -15.69 5.33
CA ILE A 69 0.61 -17.00 4.65
C ILE A 69 1.18 -18.17 5.49
N PRO A 70 2.43 -18.12 6.01
CA PRO A 70 2.97 -19.23 6.81
C PRO A 70 2.34 -19.33 8.20
N LEU A 71 1.76 -18.25 8.74
CA LEU A 71 1.11 -18.25 10.04
C LEU A 71 -0.29 -18.88 9.99
N PHE A 72 -0.98 -18.76 8.85
CA PHE A 72 -2.34 -19.24 8.67
C PHE A 72 -2.53 -20.07 7.40
N PRO A 73 -1.86 -21.24 7.29
CA PRO A 73 -1.92 -22.07 6.09
C PRO A 73 -3.33 -22.60 5.78
N ALA A 74 -4.21 -22.72 6.78
CA ALA A 74 -5.58 -23.21 6.61
C ALA A 74 -6.46 -22.28 5.75
N TYR A 75 -6.17 -20.97 5.70
CA TYR A 75 -7.02 -20.00 5.01
C TYR A 75 -6.66 -19.80 3.53
N HIS A 76 -5.66 -20.51 2.99
CA HIS A 76 -5.25 -20.41 1.58
C HIS A 76 -5.08 -18.95 1.11
N LEU A 77 -4.39 -18.17 1.94
CA LEU A 77 -4.21 -16.73 1.75
C LEU A 77 -3.36 -16.44 0.50
N ASP A 78 -3.71 -15.36 -0.20
CA ASP A 78 -2.94 -14.82 -1.32
C ASP A 78 -2.38 -13.44 -0.95
N ALA A 79 -1.09 -13.22 -1.19
CA ALA A 79 -0.41 -11.97 -0.82
C ALA A 79 -0.96 -10.75 -1.59
N GLY A 80 -1.45 -10.96 -2.81
CA GLY A 80 -2.04 -9.92 -3.65
C GLY A 80 -3.30 -9.32 -3.04
N THR A 81 -4.10 -10.13 -2.33
CA THR A 81 -5.30 -9.63 -1.63
C THR A 81 -4.96 -8.58 -0.56
N PHE A 82 -3.88 -8.81 0.21
CA PHE A 82 -3.39 -7.86 1.20
C PHE A 82 -2.68 -6.67 0.56
N ALA A 83 -2.03 -6.86 -0.59
CA ALA A 83 -1.42 -5.79 -1.36
C ALA A 83 -2.46 -4.77 -1.83
N ILE A 84 -3.60 -5.24 -2.37
CA ILE A 84 -4.72 -4.40 -2.82
C ILE A 84 -5.38 -3.72 -1.62
N ALA A 85 -5.63 -4.45 -0.53
CA ALA A 85 -6.20 -3.86 0.69
C ALA A 85 -5.29 -2.77 1.30
N GLY A 86 -3.98 -3.00 1.33
CA GLY A 86 -2.98 -2.04 1.82
C GLY A 86 -2.80 -0.81 0.93
N MET A 87 -2.99 -0.96 -0.39
CA MET A 87 -2.84 0.12 -1.38
C MET A 87 -3.71 1.35 -1.03
N GLY A 88 -4.96 1.13 -0.64
CA GLY A 88 -5.88 2.21 -0.25
C GLY A 88 -5.70 2.67 1.21
N ALA A 89 -5.19 1.79 2.07
CA ALA A 89 -5.12 2.04 3.51
C ALA A 89 -4.18 3.19 3.88
N LEU A 90 -3.03 3.32 3.22
CA LEU A 90 -2.09 4.42 3.50
C LEU A 90 -2.70 5.78 3.13
N LEU A 91 -3.44 5.82 2.01
CA LEU A 91 -4.14 7.02 1.57
C LEU A 91 -5.27 7.38 2.53
N ALA A 92 -6.05 6.39 2.97
CA ALA A 92 -7.11 6.56 3.96
C ALA A 92 -6.59 7.12 5.29
N ALA A 93 -5.49 6.57 5.82
CA ALA A 93 -4.88 7.04 7.06
C ALA A 93 -4.31 8.46 6.96
N SER A 94 -3.68 8.79 5.84
CA SER A 94 -2.94 10.06 5.69
C SER A 94 -3.87 11.23 5.32
N VAL A 95 -4.79 11.01 4.38
CA VAL A 95 -5.68 12.05 3.84
C VAL A 95 -7.03 12.10 4.57
N ARG A 96 -7.32 11.10 5.42
CA ARG A 96 -8.61 10.94 6.12
C ARG A 96 -9.82 10.89 5.18
N ALA A 97 -9.61 10.36 3.97
CA ALA A 97 -10.61 10.17 2.94
C ALA A 97 -10.73 8.68 2.55
N PRO A 98 -11.29 7.82 3.42
CA PRO A 98 -11.32 6.38 3.20
C PRO A 98 -12.12 5.98 1.95
N LEU A 99 -13.27 6.62 1.70
CA LEU A 99 -14.10 6.31 0.53
C LEU A 99 -13.37 6.62 -0.78
N THR A 100 -12.63 7.73 -0.84
CA THR A 100 -11.83 8.10 -2.01
C THR A 100 -10.74 7.07 -2.27
N GLY A 101 -10.05 6.58 -1.23
CA GLY A 101 -9.03 5.55 -1.38
C GLY A 101 -9.59 4.21 -1.85
N ILE A 102 -10.73 3.78 -1.29
CA ILE A 102 -11.39 2.53 -1.69
C ILE A 102 -11.83 2.60 -3.17
N VAL A 103 -12.55 3.66 -3.55
CA VAL A 103 -13.03 3.83 -4.94
C VAL A 103 -11.86 3.91 -5.92
N LEU A 104 -10.81 4.66 -5.60
CA LEU A 104 -9.63 4.76 -6.46
C LEU A 104 -8.96 3.39 -6.68
N VAL A 105 -8.75 2.61 -5.62
CA VAL A 105 -8.13 1.29 -5.75
C VAL A 105 -9.03 0.32 -6.52
N LEU A 106 -10.34 0.37 -6.29
CA LEU A 106 -11.32 -0.41 -7.06
C LEU A 106 -11.21 -0.11 -8.55
N GLU A 107 -11.27 1.17 -8.94
CA GLU A 107 -11.18 1.60 -10.34
C GLU A 107 -9.83 1.22 -10.98
N MET A 108 -8.73 1.25 -10.22
CA MET A 108 -7.40 0.92 -10.76
C MET A 108 -7.13 -0.58 -10.87
N THR A 109 -7.80 -1.41 -10.07
CA THR A 109 -7.54 -2.85 -9.99
C THR A 109 -8.66 -3.72 -10.55
N ASP A 110 -9.84 -3.15 -10.79
CA ASP A 110 -11.06 -3.83 -11.23
C ASP A 110 -11.48 -5.04 -10.35
N ASN A 111 -10.99 -5.12 -9.11
CA ASN A 111 -11.21 -6.26 -8.22
C ASN A 111 -12.27 -5.98 -7.15
N TYR A 112 -13.54 -6.03 -7.57
CA TYR A 112 -14.70 -5.79 -6.70
C TYR A 112 -14.92 -6.85 -5.61
N GLN A 113 -14.38 -8.06 -5.78
CA GLN A 113 -14.50 -9.13 -4.79
C GLN A 113 -13.78 -8.77 -3.47
N LEU A 114 -12.77 -7.89 -3.54
CA LEU A 114 -11.98 -7.46 -2.39
C LEU A 114 -12.54 -6.19 -1.71
N ILE A 115 -13.76 -5.76 -2.04
CA ILE A 115 -14.36 -4.55 -1.47
C ILE A 115 -14.51 -4.62 0.05
N LEU A 116 -14.93 -5.77 0.60
CA LEU A 116 -15.05 -5.94 2.06
C LEU A 116 -13.69 -5.80 2.77
N PRO A 117 -12.64 -6.55 2.38
CA PRO A 117 -11.29 -6.37 2.91
C PRO A 117 -10.78 -4.92 2.80
N MET A 118 -11.03 -4.23 1.69
CA MET A 118 -10.62 -2.84 1.49
C MET A 118 -11.33 -1.88 2.45
N ILE A 119 -12.64 -2.04 2.65
CA ILE A 119 -13.41 -1.22 3.60
C ILE A 119 -12.86 -1.43 5.01
N ILE A 120 -12.69 -2.68 5.45
CA ILE A 120 -12.20 -3.01 6.80
C ILE A 120 -10.81 -2.38 7.04
N THR A 121 -9.89 -2.55 6.09
CA THR A 121 -8.53 -2.03 6.20
C THR A 121 -8.47 -0.50 6.15
N CYS A 122 -9.19 0.15 5.23
CA CYS A 122 -9.20 1.61 5.11
C CYS A 122 -9.89 2.30 6.30
N LEU A 123 -10.98 1.72 6.82
CA LEU A 123 -11.64 2.22 8.02
C LEU A 123 -10.75 2.01 9.25
N GLY A 124 -10.17 0.82 9.42
CA GLY A 124 -9.22 0.56 10.51
C GLY A 124 -8.04 1.52 10.50
N ALA A 125 -7.49 1.80 9.31
CA ALA A 125 -6.40 2.75 9.13
C ALA A 125 -6.81 4.19 9.48
N THR A 126 -7.99 4.63 9.05
CA THR A 126 -8.53 5.96 9.37
C THR A 126 -8.79 6.11 10.88
N LEU A 127 -9.41 5.11 11.50
CA LEU A 127 -9.73 5.12 12.93
C LEU A 127 -8.46 5.18 13.78
N LEU A 128 -7.46 4.35 13.48
CA LEU A 128 -6.17 4.36 14.17
C LEU A 128 -5.41 5.67 13.92
N GLY A 129 -5.48 6.23 12.71
CA GLY A 129 -4.88 7.52 12.37
C GLY A 129 -5.59 8.73 13.00
N ALA A 130 -6.83 8.56 13.44
CA ALA A 130 -7.61 9.60 14.12
C ALA A 130 -7.40 9.62 15.64
N ILE A 131 -6.80 8.58 16.23
CA ILE A 131 -6.49 8.54 17.66
C ILE A 131 -5.54 9.68 18.02
N PRO A 132 -5.91 10.58 18.96
CA PRO A 132 -5.03 11.65 19.40
C PRO A 132 -3.81 11.06 20.10
N ARG A 133 -2.62 11.29 19.53
CA ARG A 133 -1.35 11.04 20.22
C ARG A 133 -1.19 12.18 21.24
N ARG A 134 -1.40 11.86 22.52
CA ARG A 134 -1.14 12.77 23.65
C ARG A 134 0.35 13.07 23.78
#